data_AF-A0A4Y9T9T7-F1
#
_entry.id   AF-A0A4Y9T9T7-F1
#
_cell.length_a   1.000
_cell.length_b   1.000
_cell.length_c   1.000
_cell.angle_alpha   90.00
_cell.angle_beta   90.00
_cell.angle_gamma   90.00
#
_symmetry.space_group_name_H-M   'P 1'
#
loop_
_entity.id
_entity.type
_entity.pdbx_description
1 polymer ?
#
loop_
_entity_poly.entity_id
_entity_poly.type
_entity_poly.pdbx_seq_one_letter_code
_entity_poly.pdbx_strand_id
1 'polypeptide(L)'
;QINQYNVILELDPQQRGKAESLNYFYLRSPLSGEMVPLSALAKFDAPTIGPLSIAHDGMFPAANLSFNLAPGVALGDAVIMLNQAKVDIGMPVAISGNFQGAAQAFQSSLASQPWLILAALVAVYIILGVLYESFVHPLTIISTLPSAG
;
A
#
# COMPACT_ATOMS: atom_id res chain seq x y z
N GLN A 1 -14.03 24.06 -32.81
CA GLN A 1 -13.26 22.96 -32.20
C GLN A 1 -13.20 21.85 -33.24
N ILE A 2 -12.02 21.56 -33.77
CA ILE A 2 -11.85 20.64 -34.91
C ILE A 2 -11.78 19.22 -34.35
N ASN A 3 -12.58 18.28 -34.86
CA ASN A 3 -12.54 16.89 -34.44
C ASN A 3 -11.23 16.26 -34.93
N GLN A 4 -10.38 15.85 -33.99
CA GLN A 4 -9.22 15.01 -34.25
C GLN A 4 -9.58 13.57 -33.91
N TYR A 5 -9.24 12.65 -34.82
CA TYR A 5 -9.42 11.22 -34.63
C TYR A 5 -8.06 10.54 -34.66
N ASN A 6 -7.87 9.60 -33.73
CA ASN A 6 -6.71 8.71 -33.77
C ASN A 6 -6.98 7.59 -34.78
N VAL A 7 -6.13 7.50 -35.81
CA VAL A 7 -6.12 6.37 -36.74
C VAL A 7 -4.99 5.45 -36.32
N ILE A 8 -5.34 4.27 -35.81
CA ILE A 8 -4.40 3.26 -35.35
C ILE A 8 -4.54 2.05 -36.28
N LEU A 9 -3.45 1.66 -36.94
CA LEU A 9 -3.40 0.38 -37.66
C LEU A 9 -3.10 -0.74 -36.66
N GLU A 10 -3.92 -1.79 -36.69
CA GLU A 10 -3.75 -2.97 -35.86
C GLU A 10 -3.92 -4.24 -36.71
N LEU A 11 -3.40 -5.35 -36.20
CA LEU A 11 -3.70 -6.69 -36.71
C LEU A 11 -5.18 -7.05 -36.50
N ASP A 12 -5.66 -7.99 -37.32
CA ASP A 12 -6.99 -8.59 -37.14
C ASP A 12 -7.15 -9.10 -35.68
N PRO A 13 -8.26 -8.77 -34.99
CA PRO A 13 -8.55 -9.25 -33.64
C PRO A 13 -8.33 -10.76 -33.43
N GLN A 14 -8.61 -11.61 -34.43
CA GLN A 14 -8.48 -13.07 -34.30
C GLN A 14 -7.01 -13.54 -34.26
N GLN A 15 -6.10 -12.69 -34.75
CA GLN A 15 -4.67 -12.94 -34.83
C GLN A 15 -3.92 -12.20 -33.71
N ARG A 16 -4.55 -11.33 -32.92
CA ARG A 16 -3.87 -10.64 -31.81
C ARG A 16 -3.59 -11.59 -30.64
N GLY A 17 -2.51 -11.30 -29.90
CA GLY A 17 -2.17 -11.98 -28.64
C GLY A 17 -1.57 -13.39 -28.77
N LYS A 18 -1.30 -13.85 -29.99
CA LYS A 18 -0.67 -15.15 -30.28
C LYS A 18 0.79 -14.95 -30.65
N ALA A 19 1.68 -15.81 -30.14
CA ALA A 19 3.10 -15.77 -30.47
C ALA A 19 3.32 -16.07 -31.97
N GLU A 20 2.48 -16.93 -32.55
CA GLU A 20 2.53 -17.33 -33.96
C GLU A 20 2.28 -16.16 -34.90
N SER A 21 1.56 -15.13 -34.46
CA SER A 21 1.27 -13.96 -35.27
C SER A 21 2.50 -13.10 -35.55
N LEU A 22 3.57 -13.29 -34.77
CA LEU A 22 4.86 -12.66 -35.03
C LEU A 22 5.48 -13.15 -36.36
N ASN A 23 5.06 -14.32 -36.87
CA ASN A 23 5.50 -14.83 -38.16
C ASN A 23 4.93 -14.07 -39.35
N TYR A 24 3.87 -13.27 -39.17
CA TYR A 24 3.31 -12.44 -40.23
C TYR A 24 4.10 -11.15 -40.48
N PHE A 25 5.08 -10.83 -39.63
CA PHE A 25 5.89 -9.63 -39.77
C PHE A 25 7.10 -9.88 -40.66
N TYR A 26 7.24 -9.03 -41.68
CA TYR A 26 8.38 -8.98 -42.56
C TYR A 26 9.02 -7.60 -42.50
N LEU A 27 10.33 -7.56 -42.42
CA LEU A 27 11.13 -6.35 -42.42
C LEU A 27 11.78 -6.18 -43.80
N ARG A 28 11.79 -4.96 -44.33
CA ARG A 28 12.47 -4.68 -45.59
C ARG A 28 13.96 -4.50 -45.35
N SER A 29 14.78 -5.31 -46.02
CA SER A 29 16.23 -5.15 -46.00
C SER A 29 16.64 -3.85 -46.68
N PRO A 30 17.39 -2.95 -46.02
CA PRO A 30 17.87 -1.73 -46.67
C PRO A 30 18.96 -1.98 -47.72
N LEU A 31 19.64 -3.14 -47.64
CA LEU A 31 20.72 -3.50 -48.55
C LEU A 31 20.22 -4.17 -49.83
N SER A 32 19.28 -5.11 -49.69
CA SER A 32 18.75 -5.89 -50.83
C SER A 32 17.36 -5.44 -51.29
N GLY A 33 16.66 -4.64 -50.49
CA GLY A 33 15.27 -4.25 -50.75
C GLY A 33 14.25 -5.38 -50.54
N GLU A 34 14.69 -6.60 -50.24
CA GLU A 34 13.83 -7.77 -50.07
C GLU A 34 13.10 -7.78 -48.73
N MET A 35 11.97 -8.49 -48.67
CA MET A 35 11.21 -8.70 -47.44
C MET A 35 11.75 -9.93 -46.70
N VAL A 36 12.31 -9.71 -45.51
CA VAL A 36 12.91 -10.75 -44.66
C VAL A 36 11.94 -11.04 -43.50
N PRO A 37 11.56 -12.30 -43.23
CA PRO A 37 10.68 -12.62 -42.12
C PRO A 37 11.35 -12.31 -40.77
N LEU A 38 10.59 -11.79 -39.81
CA LEU A 38 11.11 -11.42 -38.49
C LEU A 38 11.75 -12.61 -37.75
N SER A 39 11.23 -13.81 -37.96
CA SER A 39 11.75 -15.07 -37.39
C SER A 39 13.14 -15.47 -37.90
N ALA A 40 13.61 -14.90 -39.02
CA ALA A 40 14.99 -15.10 -39.48
C ALA A 40 16.00 -14.26 -38.68
N LEU A 41 15.54 -13.26 -37.92
CA LEU A 41 16.37 -12.31 -37.18
C LEU A 41 16.20 -12.42 -35.66
N ALA A 42 15.04 -12.88 -35.18
CA ALA A 42 14.72 -12.99 -33.76
C ALA A 42 14.14 -14.35 -33.42
N LYS A 43 14.39 -14.80 -32.18
CA LYS A 43 13.77 -15.98 -31.59
C LYS A 43 12.70 -15.52 -30.58
N PHE A 44 11.53 -16.12 -30.65
CA PHE A 44 10.46 -15.86 -29.69
C PHE A 44 10.40 -17.00 -28.68
N ASP A 45 10.54 -16.66 -27.41
CA ASP A 45 10.30 -17.60 -26.33
C ASP A 45 8.80 -17.75 -26.07
N ALA A 46 8.41 -18.89 -25.50
CA ALA A 46 7.02 -19.14 -25.17
C ALA A 46 6.51 -18.09 -24.15
N PRO A 47 5.22 -17.70 -24.20
CA PRO A 47 4.66 -16.78 -23.23
C PRO A 47 4.91 -17.27 -21.80
N THR A 48 5.60 -16.45 -21.01
CA THR A 48 5.85 -16.74 -19.60
C THR A 48 4.80 -16.08 -18.73
N ILE A 49 4.45 -16.71 -17.61
CA ILE A 49 3.59 -16.09 -16.60
C ILE A 49 4.41 -15.02 -15.87
N GLY A 50 3.92 -13.79 -15.86
CA GLY A 50 4.55 -12.65 -15.19
C GLY A 50 3.52 -11.68 -14.64
N PRO A 51 3.92 -10.74 -13.76
CA PRO A 51 3.02 -9.74 -13.23
C PRO A 51 2.55 -8.80 -14.35
N LEU A 52 1.22 -8.62 -14.46
CA LEU A 52 0.61 -7.65 -15.38
C LEU A 52 0.97 -6.20 -15.02
N SER A 53 1.20 -5.95 -13.73
CA SER A 53 1.57 -4.66 -13.18
C SER A 53 2.44 -4.86 -11.96
N ILE A 54 3.43 -3.97 -11.78
CA ILE A 54 4.28 -3.94 -10.60
C ILE A 54 3.90 -2.69 -9.82
N ALA A 55 3.18 -2.89 -8.71
CA ALA A 55 2.86 -1.80 -7.79
C ALA A 55 4.10 -1.39 -7.00
N HIS A 56 4.16 -0.12 -6.63
CA HIS A 56 5.25 0.45 -5.84
C HIS A 56 4.67 1.22 -4.66
N ASP A 57 5.33 1.10 -3.50
CA ASP A 57 5.11 1.97 -2.34
C ASP A 57 6.41 2.76 -2.11
N GLY A 58 6.35 4.06 -2.33
CA GLY A 58 7.56 4.89 -2.43
C GLY A 58 8.50 4.42 -3.55
N MET A 59 9.74 4.06 -3.18
CA MET A 59 10.77 3.58 -4.11
C MET A 59 10.90 2.04 -4.15
N PHE A 60 10.01 1.31 -3.49
CA PHE A 60 10.09 -0.15 -3.38
C PHE A 60 8.92 -0.83 -4.10
N PRO A 61 9.16 -1.94 -4.82
CA PRO A 61 8.09 -2.80 -5.29
C PRO A 61 7.26 -3.32 -4.12
N ALA A 62 5.94 -3.26 -4.25
CA ALA A 62 5.02 -3.57 -3.17
C ALA A 62 3.87 -4.46 -3.64
N ALA A 63 3.33 -5.24 -2.71
CA ALA A 63 2.10 -5.99 -2.88
C ALA A 63 1.03 -5.40 -1.95
N ASN A 64 -0.12 -5.03 -2.51
CA ASN A 64 -1.23 -4.51 -1.73
C ASN A 64 -2.09 -5.67 -1.23
N LEU A 65 -2.19 -5.81 0.08
CA LEU A 65 -3.11 -6.75 0.73
C LEU A 65 -4.26 -5.97 1.36
N SER A 66 -5.47 -6.24 0.90
CA SER A 66 -6.69 -5.63 1.44
C SER A 66 -7.46 -6.66 2.26
N PHE A 67 -8.07 -6.19 3.36
CA PHE A 67 -8.90 -7.02 4.23
C PHE A 67 -10.11 -6.22 4.72
N ASN A 68 -11.14 -6.95 5.14
CA ASN A 68 -12.27 -6.39 5.86
C ASN A 68 -12.37 -7.05 7.24
N LEU A 69 -13.04 -6.38 8.17
CA LEU A 69 -13.24 -6.89 9.52
C LEU A 69 -14.42 -7.87 9.55
N ALA A 70 -14.27 -8.94 10.31
CA ALA A 70 -15.40 -9.82 10.63
C ALA A 70 -16.38 -9.10 11.58
N PRO A 71 -17.67 -9.47 11.59
CA PRO A 71 -18.65 -8.87 12.49
C PRO A 71 -18.20 -8.96 13.95
N GLY A 72 -18.25 -7.83 14.66
CA GLY A 72 -17.87 -7.75 16.08
C GLY A 72 -16.36 -7.68 16.35
N VAL A 73 -15.50 -7.73 15.32
CA VAL A 73 -14.04 -7.62 15.50
C VAL A 73 -13.63 -6.16 15.41
N ALA A 74 -12.89 -5.68 16.42
CA ALA A 74 -12.32 -4.35 16.40
C ALA A 74 -11.11 -4.28 15.46
N LEU A 75 -10.89 -3.11 14.85
CA LEU A 75 -9.77 -2.89 13.94
C LEU A 75 -8.40 -3.13 14.62
N GLY A 76 -8.27 -2.79 15.91
CA GLY A 76 -7.05 -3.03 16.69
C GLY A 76 -6.70 -4.51 16.80
N ASP A 77 -7.69 -5.37 17.05
CA ASP A 77 -7.49 -6.82 17.12
C ASP A 77 -7.05 -7.38 15.77
N ALA A 78 -7.63 -6.89 14.67
CA ALA A 78 -7.23 -7.29 13.32
C ALA A 78 -5.78 -6.90 12.99
N VAL A 79 -5.33 -5.73 13.43
CA VAL A 79 -3.92 -5.31 13.29
C VAL A 79 -3.00 -6.24 14.08
N ILE A 80 -3.36 -6.61 15.31
CA ILE A 80 -2.59 -7.54 16.13
C ILE A 80 -2.51 -8.91 15.46
N MET A 81 -3.65 -9.45 15.00
CA MET A 81 -3.71 -10.73 14.30
C MET A 81 -2.86 -10.73 13.02
N LEU A 82 -2.87 -9.63 12.24
CA LEU A 82 -2.05 -9.54 11.04
C LEU A 82 -0.55 -9.49 11.37
N ASN A 83 -0.16 -8.77 12.42
CA ASN A 83 1.23 -8.76 12.88
C ASN A 83 1.67 -10.15 13.38
N GLN A 84 0.80 -10.88 14.07
CA GLN A 84 1.09 -12.26 14.48
C GLN A 84 1.24 -13.18 13.26
N ALA A 85 0.33 -13.09 12.29
CA ALA A 85 0.42 -13.87 11.06
C ALA A 85 1.73 -13.62 10.29
N LYS A 86 2.23 -12.38 10.26
CA LYS A 86 3.55 -12.05 9.67
C LYS A 86 4.70 -12.81 10.35
N VAL A 87 4.62 -12.99 11.67
CA VAL A 87 5.61 -13.75 12.44
C VAL A 87 5.45 -15.24 12.16
N ASP A 88 4.22 -15.75 12.17
CA ASP A 88 3.91 -17.18 12.03
C ASP A 88 4.33 -17.75 10.66
N ILE A 89 4.20 -16.96 9.59
CA ILE A 89 4.66 -17.36 8.25
C ILE A 89 6.17 -17.28 8.08
N GLY A 90 6.91 -16.82 9.10
CA GLY A 90 8.36 -16.64 9.04
C GLY A 90 8.77 -15.57 8.02
N MET A 91 8.03 -14.45 7.96
CA MET A 91 8.26 -13.44 6.93
C MET A 91 9.72 -12.92 6.99
N PRO A 92 10.46 -12.96 5.87
CA PRO A 92 11.85 -12.48 5.85
C PRO A 92 11.96 -11.03 6.32
N VAL A 93 13.02 -10.73 7.07
CA VAL A 93 13.30 -9.37 7.59
C VAL A 93 13.49 -8.32 6.49
N ALA A 94 13.76 -8.75 5.26
CA ALA A 94 13.85 -7.87 4.09
C ALA A 94 12.49 -7.33 3.62
N ILE A 95 11.38 -7.95 4.05
CA ILE A 95 10.03 -7.52 3.70
C ILE A 95 9.51 -6.63 4.84
N SER A 96 9.31 -5.36 4.54
CA SER A 96 8.57 -4.44 5.40
C SER A 96 7.13 -4.33 4.92
N GLY A 97 6.22 -3.99 5.84
CA GLY A 97 4.82 -3.82 5.51
C GLY A 97 4.21 -2.74 6.39
N ASN A 98 3.54 -1.79 5.76
CA ASN A 98 2.88 -0.66 6.40
C ASN A 98 1.36 -0.78 6.21
N PHE A 99 0.61 -0.37 7.22
CA PHE A 99 -0.83 -0.22 7.10
C PHE A 99 -1.16 1.07 6.35
N GLN A 100 -2.27 1.04 5.60
CA GLN A 100 -2.78 2.20 4.87
C GLN A 100 -4.26 2.45 5.24
N GLY A 101 -4.72 3.68 5.01
CA GLY A 101 -6.12 4.06 5.22
C GLY A 101 -6.55 4.01 6.70
N ALA A 102 -7.67 3.37 7.00
CA ALA A 102 -8.26 3.35 8.34
C ALA A 102 -7.34 2.73 9.40
N ALA A 103 -6.63 1.64 9.06
CA ALA A 103 -5.70 0.98 9.98
C ALA A 103 -4.49 1.88 10.30
N GLN A 104 -4.01 2.64 9.32
CA GLN A 104 -2.94 3.61 9.52
C GLN A 104 -3.37 4.77 10.42
N ALA A 105 -4.55 5.34 10.16
CA ALA A 105 -5.11 6.41 10.97
C ALA A 105 -5.30 5.95 12.43
N PHE A 106 -5.81 4.74 12.64
CA PHE A 106 -5.97 4.14 13.96
C PHE A 106 -4.64 4.02 14.71
N GLN A 107 -3.58 3.50 14.07
CA GLN A 107 -2.25 3.41 14.69
C GLN A 107 -1.67 4.79 15.05
N SER A 108 -1.81 5.77 14.16
CA SER A 108 -1.37 7.15 14.40
C SER A 108 -2.11 7.80 15.58
N SER A 109 -3.43 7.59 15.69
CA SER A 109 -4.22 8.06 16.83
C SER A 109 -3.78 7.42 18.14
N LEU A 110 -3.58 6.09 18.16
CA LEU A 110 -3.10 5.39 19.36
C LEU A 110 -1.73 5.88 19.82
N ALA A 111 -0.83 6.19 18.89
CA ALA A 111 0.51 6.69 19.23
C ALA A 111 0.50 8.10 19.83
N SER A 112 -0.47 8.95 19.45
CA SER A 112 -0.58 10.33 19.92
C SER A 112 -1.41 10.47 21.21
N GLN A 113 -2.29 9.52 21.49
CA GLN A 113 -3.21 9.58 22.62
C GLN A 113 -2.54 9.66 24.01
N PRO A 114 -1.44 8.94 24.31
CA PRO A 114 -0.73 9.09 25.59
C PRO A 114 -0.20 10.51 25.82
N TRP A 115 0.29 11.17 24.77
CA TRP A 115 0.76 12.56 24.84
C TRP A 115 -0.36 13.55 25.12
N LEU A 116 -1.53 13.34 24.51
CA LEU A 116 -2.70 14.15 24.77
C LEU A 116 -3.22 13.97 26.20
N ILE A 117 -3.24 12.72 26.70
CA ILE A 117 -3.60 12.44 28.10
C ILE A 117 -2.62 13.14 29.05
N LEU A 118 -1.31 13.02 28.81
CA LEU A 118 -0.30 13.67 29.62
C LEU A 118 -0.44 15.19 29.61
N ALA A 119 -0.64 15.80 28.42
CA ALA A 119 -0.87 17.24 28.30
C ALA A 119 -2.13 17.69 29.05
N ALA A 120 -3.22 16.90 28.98
CA ALA A 120 -4.45 17.17 29.72
C ALA A 120 -4.23 17.10 31.24
N LEU A 121 -3.50 16.09 31.74
CA LEU A 121 -3.16 15.97 33.15
C LEU A 121 -2.32 17.16 33.64
N VAL A 122 -1.36 17.61 32.84
CA VAL A 122 -0.54 18.80 33.15
C VAL A 122 -1.42 20.06 33.19
N ALA A 123 -2.33 20.23 32.23
CA ALA A 123 -3.23 21.38 32.20
C ALA A 123 -4.16 21.40 33.43
N VAL A 124 -4.75 20.25 33.80
CA VAL A 124 -5.58 20.11 35.01
C VAL A 124 -4.77 20.42 36.26
N TYR A 125 -3.54 19.92 36.35
CA TYR A 125 -2.63 20.22 37.46
C TYR A 125 -2.39 21.72 37.62
N ILE A 126 -2.12 22.43 36.52
CA ILE A 126 -1.90 23.89 36.55
C ILE A 126 -3.16 24.64 36.97
N ILE A 127 -4.32 24.31 36.38
CA ILE A 127 -5.59 24.97 36.70
C ILE A 127 -5.92 24.81 38.18
N LEU A 128 -5.81 23.58 38.72
CA LEU A 128 -6.05 23.31 40.14
C LEU A 128 -4.99 24.00 41.02
N GLY A 129 -3.71 23.98 40.63
CA GLY A 129 -2.65 24.64 41.39
C GLY A 129 -2.86 26.15 41.53
N VAL A 130 -3.35 26.82 40.48
CA VAL A 130 -3.71 28.25 40.51
C VAL A 130 -4.99 28.49 41.32
N LEU A 131 -6.01 27.63 41.22
CA LEU A 131 -7.29 27.81 41.92
C LEU A 131 -7.20 27.56 43.43
N TYR A 132 -6.35 26.63 43.88
CA TYR A 132 -6.23 26.23 45.28
C TYR A 132 -5.00 26.82 45.98
N GLU A 133 -4.21 27.65 45.28
CA GLU A 133 -2.95 28.25 45.76
C GLU A 133 -1.95 27.24 46.37
N SER A 134 -2.08 25.96 46.01
CA SER A 134 -1.31 24.86 46.61
C SER A 134 -0.98 23.79 45.58
N PHE A 135 0.30 23.43 45.51
CA PHE A 135 0.83 22.40 44.59
C PHE A 135 0.57 20.97 45.06
N VAL A 136 0.10 20.77 46.29
CA VAL A 136 -0.05 19.44 46.91
C VAL A 136 -1.42 18.83 46.63
N HIS A 137 -2.50 19.62 46.68
CA HIS A 137 -3.87 19.13 46.47
C HIS A 137 -4.20 18.62 45.05
N PRO A 138 -3.68 19.23 43.96
CA PRO A 138 -3.93 18.76 42.59
C PRO A 138 -3.48 17.31 42.33
N LEU A 139 -2.37 16.88 42.93
CA LEU A 139 -1.84 15.51 42.76
C LEU A 139 -2.78 14.44 43.31
N THR A 140 -3.41 14.70 44.47
CA THR A 140 -4.32 13.75 45.12
C THR A 140 -5.60 13.54 44.30
N ILE A 141 -6.12 14.59 43.67
CA ILE A 141 -7.33 14.51 42.81
C ILE A 141 -7.00 13.77 41.51
N ILE A 142 -5.86 14.09 40.89
CA ILE A 142 -5.42 13.41 39.66
C ILE A 142 -5.17 11.91 39.90
N SER A 143 -4.72 11.52 41.09
CA SER A 143 -4.55 10.12 41.49
C SER A 143 -5.85 9.30 41.46
N THR A 144 -7.02 9.95 41.53
CA THR A 144 -8.34 9.30 41.48
C THR A 144 -8.95 9.22 40.08
N LEU A 145 -8.41 9.95 39.11
CA LEU A 145 -8.84 9.92 37.70
C LEU A 145 -8.57 8.60 36.94
N PRO A 146 -7.49 7.81 37.17
CA PRO A 146 -7.28 6.57 36.43
C PRO A 146 -8.35 5.50 36.71
N SER A 147 -9.11 5.64 37.80
CA SER A 147 -10.25 4.78 38.14
C SER A 147 -11.58 5.18 37.49
N ALA A 148 -11.64 6.34 36.82
CA ALA A 148 -12.84 6.87 36.17
C ALA A 148 -12.88 6.64 34.65
N GLY A 149 -11.90 5.92 34.09
CA GLY A 149 -11.79 5.59 32.67
C GLY A 149 -11.75 4.09 32.44
#